data_AF-A0A336LHN6-F1
#
_entry.id   AF-A0A336LHN6-F1
#
_cell.length_a   1.000
_cell.length_b   1.000
_cell.length_c   1.000
_cell.angle_alpha   90.00
_cell.angle_beta   90.00
_cell.angle_gamma   90.00
#
_symmetry.space_group_name_H-M   'P 1'
#
loop_
_entity.id
_entity.type
_entity.pdbx_description
1 polymer ?
#
loop_
_entity_poly.entity_id
_entity_poly.type
_entity_poly.pdbx_seq_one_letter_code
_entity_poly.pdbx_strand_id
1 'polypeptide(L)'
;ITYEGSYVAVVAKEILEPSPNFIVVYDLQSGTLFKKWKPTCNSVSLTISQKNMCVIAGLEDAQILIWDLVTGIYLKNYYTPV
;
A
#
# COMPACT_ATOMS: atom_id res chain seq x y z
N ILE A 1 -4.25 2.96 8.96
CA ILE A 1 -5.61 3.55 8.92
C ILE A 1 -5.46 5.07 8.84
N THR A 2 -6.32 5.78 8.11
CA THR A 2 -6.36 7.25 8.14
C THR A 2 -6.82 7.74 9.51
N TYR A 3 -6.49 8.98 9.90
CA TYR A 3 -6.80 9.46 11.26
C TYR A 3 -8.31 9.55 11.48
N GLU A 4 -9.06 9.90 10.45
CA GLU A 4 -10.52 10.02 10.46
C GLU A 4 -11.23 8.67 10.32
N GLY A 5 -10.48 7.58 10.08
CA GLY A 5 -11.04 6.24 9.94
C GLY A 5 -11.77 5.97 8.64
N SER A 6 -11.59 6.78 7.58
CA SER A 6 -12.18 6.53 6.26
C SER A 6 -11.56 5.33 5.53
N TYR A 7 -10.25 5.13 5.68
CA TYR A 7 -9.52 4.09 4.93
C TYR A 7 -8.55 3.32 5.81
N VAL A 8 -8.41 2.01 5.54
CA VAL A 8 -7.36 1.17 6.11
C VAL A 8 -6.55 0.53 5.00
N ALA A 9 -5.22 0.63 5.08
CA ALA A 9 -4.29 -0.06 4.20
C ALA A 9 -3.74 -1.30 4.92
N VAL A 10 -3.71 -2.44 4.23
CA VAL A 10 -3.32 -3.73 4.78
C VAL A 10 -2.42 -4.46 3.78
N VAL A 11 -1.42 -5.19 4.29
CA VAL A 11 -0.63 -6.14 3.51
C VAL A 11 -1.29 -7.52 3.61
N ALA A 12 -1.58 -8.14 2.48
CA ALA A 12 -2.17 -9.47 2.37
C ALA A 12 -1.32 -10.38 1.47
N LYS A 13 -1.51 -11.69 1.58
CA LYS A 13 -0.78 -12.68 0.78
C LYS A 13 -1.73 -13.77 0.30
N GLU A 14 -1.58 -14.19 -0.96
CA GLU A 14 -2.33 -15.33 -1.49
C GLU A 14 -1.85 -16.61 -0.77
N ILE A 15 -2.78 -17.45 -0.34
CA ILE A 15 -2.46 -18.68 0.42
C ILE A 15 -2.10 -19.83 -0.52
N LEU A 16 -2.73 -19.87 -1.70
CA LEU A 16 -2.65 -21.00 -2.63
C LEU A 16 -1.51 -20.87 -3.65
N GLU A 17 -1.08 -19.65 -3.95
CA GLU A 17 -0.06 -19.38 -4.97
C GLU A 17 1.16 -18.70 -4.35
N PRO A 18 2.38 -19.24 -4.56
CA PRO A 18 3.60 -18.62 -4.07
C PRO A 18 3.84 -17.32 -4.85
N SER A 19 3.46 -16.21 -4.24
CA SER A 19 3.63 -14.85 -4.78
C SER A 19 4.06 -13.88 -3.68
N PRO A 20 4.69 -12.74 -4.04
CA PRO A 20 4.90 -11.65 -3.11
C PRO A 20 3.58 -11.20 -2.46
N ASN A 21 3.69 -10.64 -1.26
CA ASN A 21 2.53 -9.99 -0.64
C ASN A 21 2.03 -8.81 -1.50
N PHE A 22 0.78 -8.42 -1.30
CA PHE A 22 0.13 -7.32 -2.00
C PHE A 22 -0.53 -6.38 -1.01
N ILE A 23 -0.80 -5.16 -1.45
CA ILE A 23 -1.38 -4.10 -0.63
C ILE A 23 -2.83 -3.92 -1.05
N VAL A 24 -3.73 -3.88 -0.08
CA VAL A 24 -5.14 -3.51 -0.27
C VAL A 24 -5.49 -2.32 0.58
N VAL A 25 -6.40 -1.50 0.08
CA VAL A 25 -7.07 -0.47 0.86
C VAL A 25 -8.55 -0.77 0.87
N TYR A 26 -9.14 -0.75 2.06
CA TYR A 26 -10.59 -0.80 2.23
C TYR A 26 -11.12 0.59 2.58
N ASP A 27 -12.25 0.92 1.97
CA ASP A 27 -13.11 2.01 2.42
C ASP A 27 -13.90 1.50 3.63
N LEU A 28 -13.69 2.13 4.78
CA LEU A 28 -14.26 1.68 6.06
C LEU A 28 -15.73 2.11 6.23
N GLN A 29 -16.20 3.09 5.46
CA GLN A 29 -17.60 3.52 5.49
C GLN A 29 -18.50 2.49 4.79
N SER A 30 -18.10 2.02 3.62
CA SER A 30 -18.82 1.05 2.80
C SER A 30 -18.41 -0.40 3.08
N GLY A 31 -17.23 -0.62 3.68
CA GLY A 31 -16.66 -1.95 3.90
C GLY A 31 -16.14 -2.62 2.63
N THR A 32 -15.95 -1.86 1.54
CA THR A 32 -15.59 -2.41 0.23
C THR A 32 -14.11 -2.22 -0.10
N LEU A 33 -13.59 -3.07 -0.99
CA LEU A 33 -12.24 -2.94 -1.53
C LEU A 33 -12.15 -1.65 -2.35
N PHE A 34 -11.27 -0.75 -1.95
CA PHE A 34 -11.05 0.53 -2.61
C PHE A 34 -9.88 0.48 -3.60
N LYS A 35 -8.74 -0.08 -3.20
CA LYS A 35 -7.54 -0.24 -4.06
C LYS A 35 -6.81 -1.54 -3.80
N LYS A 36 -6.08 -2.02 -4.82
CA LYS A 36 -5.14 -3.14 -4.74
C LYS A 36 -3.89 -2.84 -5.56
N TRP A 37 -2.71 -3.07 -4.98
CA TRP A 37 -1.43 -2.98 -5.67
C TRP A 37 -0.61 -4.24 -5.43
N LYS A 38 0.13 -4.67 -6.45
CA LYS A 38 1.03 -5.84 -6.40
C LYS A 38 2.47 -5.37 -6.67
N PRO A 39 3.24 -5.01 -5.63
CA PRO A 39 4.67 -4.71 -5.78
C PRO A 39 5.45 -5.92 -6.29
N THR A 40 6.67 -5.68 -6.80
CA THR A 40 7.53 -6.71 -7.38
C THR A 40 8.12 -7.69 -6.36
N CYS A 41 8.24 -7.27 -5.10
CA CYS A 41 8.68 -8.08 -3.96
C CYS A 41 7.86 -7.72 -2.71
N ASN A 42 8.13 -8.39 -1.57
CA ASN A 42 7.30 -8.19 -0.38
C ASN A 42 7.47 -6.77 0.17
N SER A 43 6.35 -6.18 0.58
CA SER A 43 6.33 -5.04 1.49
C SER A 43 6.67 -5.50 2.91
N VAL A 44 7.57 -4.77 3.57
CA VAL A 44 7.98 -4.95 4.97
C VAL A 44 7.42 -3.86 5.89
N SER A 45 6.91 -2.77 5.32
CA SER A 45 6.31 -1.66 6.06
C SER A 45 5.25 -0.96 5.22
N LEU A 46 4.19 -0.46 5.87
CA LEU A 46 3.07 0.18 5.19
C LEU A 46 2.54 1.34 6.02
N THR A 47 2.31 2.48 5.37
CA THR A 47 1.62 3.63 5.98
C THR A 47 0.71 4.33 4.98
N ILE A 48 -0.24 5.10 5.51
CA ILE A 48 -1.17 5.92 4.74
C ILE A 48 -1.05 7.37 5.22
N SER A 49 -0.75 8.28 4.29
CA SER A 49 -0.68 9.71 4.55
C SER A 49 -1.99 10.36 4.13
N GLN A 50 -2.78 10.82 5.09
CA GLN A 50 -4.01 11.54 4.80
C GLN A 50 -3.74 12.94 4.24
N LYS A 51 -2.69 13.61 4.73
CA LYS A 51 -2.32 14.96 4.25
C LYS A 51 -2.03 14.98 2.74
N ASN A 52 -1.34 13.94 2.26
CA ASN A 52 -0.93 13.84 0.86
C ASN A 52 -1.81 12.87 0.06
N MET A 53 -2.86 12.30 0.68
CA MET A 53 -3.73 11.29 0.10
C MET A 53 -2.95 10.19 -0.63
N CYS A 54 -1.98 9.57 0.04
CA CYS A 54 -1.11 8.55 -0.56
C CYS A 54 -0.85 7.36 0.35
N VAL A 55 -0.50 6.23 -0.28
CA VAL A 55 -0.04 5.01 0.40
C VAL A 55 1.44 4.86 0.13
N ILE A 56 2.20 4.55 1.18
CA ILE A 56 3.66 4.40 1.13
C ILE A 56 4.00 3.01 1.63
N ALA A 57 4.79 2.27 0.85
CA ALA A 57 5.30 0.96 1.25
C ALA A 57 6.83 0.91 1.13
N GLY A 58 7.48 0.38 2.15
CA GLY A 58 8.88 -0.03 2.07
C GLY A 58 8.97 -1.51 1.72
N LEU A 59 9.84 -1.87 0.79
CA LEU A 59 10.01 -3.22 0.26
C LEU A 59 11.30 -3.89 0.74
N GLU A 60 11.36 -5.22 0.61
CA GLU A 60 12.56 -6.02 0.93
C GLU A 60 13.79 -5.62 0.09
N ASP A 61 13.60 -5.10 -1.13
CA ASP A 61 14.67 -4.72 -2.05
C ASP A 61 15.16 -3.27 -1.89
N ALA A 62 14.96 -2.70 -0.70
CA ALA A 62 15.32 -1.32 -0.34
C ALA A 62 14.56 -0.23 -1.13
N GLN A 63 13.53 -0.59 -1.90
CA GLN A 63 12.66 0.40 -2.54
C GLN A 63 11.56 0.91 -1.61
N ILE A 64 11.25 2.20 -1.74
CA ILE A 64 10.06 2.82 -1.18
C ILE A 64 9.15 3.19 -2.35
N LEU A 65 7.95 2.63 -2.38
CA LEU A 65 6.94 2.95 -3.40
C LEU A 65 5.86 3.86 -2.81
N ILE A 66 5.41 4.82 -3.62
CA ILE A 66 4.34 5.75 -3.25
C ILE A 66 3.25 5.70 -4.33
N TRP A 67 2.02 5.47 -3.90
CA TRP A 67 0.83 5.53 -4.76
C TRP A 67 -0.13 6.60 -4.29
N ASP A 68 -0.79 7.25 -5.24
CA ASP A 68 -1.93 8.11 -4.98
C ASP A 68 -3.12 7.26 -4.51
N LEU A 69 -3.69 7.60 -3.36
CA LEU A 69 -4.76 6.83 -2.72
C LEU A 69 -6.05 6.88 -3.55
N VAL A 70 -6.37 8.04 -4.14
CA VAL A 70 -7.66 8.30 -4.79
C VAL A 70 -7.68 7.69 -6.20
N THR A 71 -6.70 8.06 -7.00
CA THR A 71 -6.57 7.61 -8.39
C THR A 71 -6.01 6.19 -8.48
N GLY A 72 -5.16 5.79 -7.53
CA GLY A 72 -4.45 4.51 -7.58
C GLY A 72 -3.14 4.55 -8.37
N ILE A 73 -2.79 5.72 -8.92
CA ILE A 73 -1.64 5.88 -9.81
C ILE A 73 -0.33 5.81 -9.01
N TYR A 74 0.66 5.13 -9.57
CA TYR A 74 2.02 5.15 -9.06
C TYR A 74 2.62 6.55 -9.18
N LEU A 75 3.07 7.11 -8.06
CA LEU A 75 3.61 8.46 -8.01
C LEU A 75 5.14 8.45 -8.13
N LYS A 76 5.83 7.71 -7.26
CA LYS A 76 7.30 7.76 -7.13
C LYS A 76 7.88 6.49 -6.50
N ASN A 77 9.16 6.24 -6.79
CA ASN A 77 10.03 5.33 -6.07
C ASN A 77 11.25 6.06 -5.50
N TYR A 78 11.71 5.58 -4.35
CA TYR A 78 12.99 5.96 -3.76
C TYR A 78 13.75 4.71 -3.36
N TYR A 79 15.07 4.84 -3.21
CA TYR A 79 15.92 3.81 -2.62
C TYR A 79 16.36 4.27 -1.24
N THR A 80 16.29 3.40 -0.23
CA THR A 80 16.91 3.69 1.06
C THR A 80 18.43 3.58 0.91
N PRO A 81 19.21 4.60 1.32
CA PRO A 81 20.67 4.50 1.32
C PRO A 81 21.10 3.38 2.28
N VAL A 82 22.08 2.59 1.84
CA VAL A 82 22.73 1.52 2.62
C VAL A 82 23.78 2.11 3.54
#